data_AF-A0A3K0WHL5-F1
#
_entry.id   AF-A0A3K0WHL5-F1
#
_cell.length_a   1.000
_cell.length_b   1.000
_cell.length_c   1.000
_cell.angle_alpha   90.00
_cell.angle_beta   90.00
_cell.angle_gamma   90.00
#
_symmetry.space_group_name_H-M   'P 1'
#
loop_
_entity.id
_entity.type
_entity.pdbx_description
1 polymer ?
#
loop_
_entity_poly.entity_id
_entity_poly.type
_entity_poly.pdbx_seq_one_letter_code
_entity_poly.pdbx_strand_id
1 'polypeptide(L)'
;YLRVLEFDAKQQAWTGRSWQYVLEDNQNAIGDFNMIDDTHGLVIERDNGEGTADKACVAGAPTNNCFSQVARFKRVYKIAFSDTNVGKPVEKLGYIDLMKIQDPNKLARKPLNDGVL
;
A
#
# COMPACT_ATOMS: atom_id res chain seq x y z
N TYR A 1 -2.01 1.89 -14.26
CA TYR A 1 -1.34 2.86 -13.35
C TYR A 1 -2.39 3.83 -12.81
N LEU A 2 -2.14 4.44 -11.66
CA LEU A 2 -2.92 5.55 -11.12
C LEU A 2 -2.21 6.86 -11.41
N ARG A 3 -2.96 7.92 -11.74
CA ARG A 3 -2.37 9.24 -11.99
C ARG A 3 -2.23 10.00 -10.67
N VAL A 4 -1.01 10.45 -10.37
CA VAL A 4 -0.70 11.34 -9.24
C VAL A 4 -0.69 12.77 -9.78
N LEU A 5 -1.47 13.67 -9.18
CA LEU A 5 -1.58 15.07 -9.59
C LEU A 5 -0.91 15.97 -8.55
N GLU A 6 -0.13 16.95 -9.00
CA GLU A 6 0.47 17.94 -8.11
C GLU A 6 -0.49 19.11 -7.85
N PHE A 7 -0.67 19.44 -6.57
CA PHE A 7 -1.45 20.60 -6.13
C PHE A 7 -0.55 21.53 -5.32
N ASP A 8 -0.44 22.80 -5.74
CA ASP A 8 0.24 23.83 -4.96
C ASP A 8 -0.73 24.36 -3.90
N ALA A 9 -0.47 24.01 -2.63
CA ALA A 9 -1.31 24.42 -1.50
C ALA A 9 -1.28 25.93 -1.21
N LYS A 10 -0.20 26.64 -1.57
CA LYS A 10 -0.07 28.09 -1.38
C LYS A 10 -0.86 28.85 -2.44
N GLN A 11 -0.74 28.42 -3.70
CA GLN A 11 -1.47 29.02 -4.83
C GLN A 11 -2.91 28.50 -4.93
N GLN A 12 -3.24 27.41 -4.22
CA GLN A 12 -4.52 26.71 -4.28
C GLN A 12 -4.89 26.28 -5.70
N ALA A 13 -3.90 25.83 -6.47
CA ALA A 13 -4.04 25.51 -7.88
C ALA A 13 -3.32 24.21 -8.24
N TRP A 14 -3.89 23.51 -9.23
CA TRP A 14 -3.19 22.41 -9.90
C TRP A 14 -2.04 22.97 -10.73
N THR A 15 -0.83 22.43 -10.57
CA THR A 15 0.35 22.94 -11.29
C THR A 15 0.42 22.45 -12.74
N GLY A 16 -0.39 21.44 -13.08
CA GLY A 16 -0.34 20.71 -14.35
C GLY A 16 0.71 19.59 -14.36
N ARG A 17 1.58 19.49 -13.35
CA ARG A 17 2.48 18.35 -13.20
C ARG A 17 1.69 17.13 -12.74
N SER A 18 2.10 15.98 -13.26
CA SER A 18 1.55 14.69 -12.87
C SER A 18 2.57 13.57 -13.04
N TRP A 19 2.33 12.46 -12.37
CA TRP A 19 3.14 11.25 -12.45
C TRP A 19 2.26 10.01 -12.53
N GLN A 20 2.88 8.88 -12.80
CA GLN A 20 2.23 7.58 -12.86
C GLN A 20 2.65 6.73 -11.66
N TYR A 21 1.69 6.29 -10.86
CA TYR A 21 1.93 5.24 -9.87
C TYR A 21 1.57 3.89 -10.50
N VAL A 22 2.58 3.08 -10.81
CA VAL A 22 2.38 1.75 -11.41
C VAL A 22 2.14 0.73 -10.29
N LEU A 23 0.94 0.16 -10.28
CA LEU A 23 0.54 -0.90 -9.35
C LEU A 23 1.31 -2.19 -9.65
N GLU A 24 1.55 -3.02 -8.64
CA GLU A 24 2.11 -4.36 -8.84
C GLU A 24 1.16 -5.28 -9.60
N ASP A 25 -0.15 -5.12 -9.37
CA ASP A 25 -1.22 -5.80 -10.09
C ASP A 25 -2.33 -4.78 -10.41
N ASN A 26 -2.97 -4.90 -11.58
CA ASN A 26 -4.03 -3.99 -11.99
C ASN A 26 -5.30 -4.09 -11.12
N GLN A 27 -5.46 -5.14 -10.33
CA GLN A 27 -6.55 -5.32 -9.37
C GLN A 27 -6.27 -4.71 -7.99
N ASN A 28 -5.02 -4.29 -7.74
CA ASN A 28 -4.66 -3.62 -6.49
C ASN A 28 -5.25 -2.21 -6.43
N ALA A 29 -5.34 -1.69 -5.21
CA ALA A 29 -5.72 -0.31 -4.93
C ALA A 29 -4.69 0.34 -3.99
N ILE A 30 -4.67 1.68 -4.00
CA ILE A 30 -3.97 2.44 -2.96
C ILE A 30 -4.93 2.74 -1.81
N GLY A 31 -4.46 2.58 -0.58
CA GLY A 31 -5.21 2.90 0.63
C GLY A 31 -4.91 4.30 1.16
N ASP A 32 -3.65 4.71 1.13
CA ASP A 32 -3.21 6.01 1.62
C ASP A 32 -1.96 6.49 0.86
N PHE A 33 -1.77 7.80 0.82
CA PHE A 33 -0.64 8.46 0.19
C PHE A 33 -0.23 9.63 1.09
N ASN A 34 0.99 9.61 1.61
CA ASN A 34 1.53 10.68 2.45
C ASN A 34 2.89 11.14 1.95
N MET A 35 3.08 12.44 1.78
CA MET A 35 4.42 13.01 1.57
C MET A 35 5.20 12.97 2.89
N ILE A 36 6.46 12.56 2.83
CA ILE A 36 7.37 12.55 4.00
C ILE A 36 8.45 13.62 3.91
N ASP A 37 8.67 14.17 2.72
CA ASP A 37 9.47 15.35 2.43
C ASP A 37 9.06 15.92 1.06
N ASP A 38 9.78 16.90 0.54
CA ASP A 38 9.45 17.60 -0.71
C ASP A 38 9.46 16.68 -1.95
N THR A 39 10.20 15.58 -1.91
CA THR A 39 10.45 14.71 -3.09
C THR A 39 10.13 13.24 -2.85
N HIS A 40 9.64 12.86 -1.67
CA HIS A 40 9.29 11.48 -1.35
C HIS A 40 7.91 11.32 -0.74
N GLY A 41 7.24 10.26 -1.16
CA GLY A 41 5.96 9.82 -0.60
C GLY A 41 6.02 8.39 -0.07
N LEU A 42 5.11 8.08 0.85
CA LEU A 42 4.76 6.73 1.27
C LEU A 42 3.37 6.38 0.74
N VAL A 43 3.27 5.26 0.04
CA VAL A 43 2.00 4.77 -0.53
C VAL A 43 1.68 3.41 0.02
N ILE A 44 0.49 3.25 0.59
CA ILE A 44 -0.03 1.93 0.97
C ILE A 44 -0.71 1.34 -0.26
N GLU A 45 -0.15 0.27 -0.83
CA GLU A 45 -0.78 -0.52 -1.89
C GLU A 45 -1.27 -1.85 -1.32
N ARG A 46 -2.46 -2.27 -1.69
CA ARG A 46 -3.09 -3.48 -1.16
C ARG A 46 -3.98 -4.14 -2.19
N ASP A 47 -4.21 -5.44 -1.99
CA ASP A 47 -5.32 -6.11 -2.65
C ASP A 47 -6.68 -5.74 -2.01
N ASN A 48 -7.75 -6.28 -2.58
CA ASN A 48 -9.11 -6.09 -2.07
C ASN A 48 -9.48 -7.06 -0.94
N GLY A 49 -8.54 -7.90 -0.48
CA GLY A 49 -8.76 -8.85 0.60
C GLY A 49 -8.62 -8.22 1.98
N GLU A 50 -9.08 -8.94 2.99
CA GLU A 50 -9.07 -8.50 4.38
C GLU A 50 -8.76 -9.64 5.35
N GLY A 51 -8.26 -9.28 6.53
CA GLY A 51 -7.91 -10.24 7.56
C GLY A 51 -6.76 -11.17 7.19
N THR A 52 -6.70 -12.27 7.91
CA THR A 52 -5.57 -13.20 7.94
C THR A 52 -6.05 -14.64 7.75
N ALA A 53 -5.14 -15.54 7.36
CA ALA A 53 -5.50 -16.90 6.93
C ALA A 53 -6.21 -17.72 8.04
N ASP A 54 -5.90 -17.46 9.31
CA ASP A 54 -6.50 -18.10 10.48
C ASP A 54 -7.99 -17.73 10.68
N LYS A 55 -8.47 -16.70 9.97
CA LYS A 55 -9.85 -16.20 10.02
C LYS A 55 -10.58 -16.35 8.68
N ALA A 56 -10.03 -17.14 7.77
CA ALA A 56 -10.68 -17.44 6.49
C ALA A 56 -12.02 -18.15 6.71
N CYS A 57 -12.99 -17.87 5.85
CA CYS A 57 -14.25 -18.62 5.86
C CYS A 57 -14.05 -20.08 5.44
N VAL A 58 -14.76 -20.98 6.11
CA VAL A 58 -14.88 -22.37 5.66
C VAL A 58 -15.70 -22.38 4.37
N ALA A 59 -15.24 -23.12 3.36
CA ALA A 59 -15.91 -23.20 2.07
C ALA A 59 -17.37 -23.67 2.23
N GLY A 60 -18.31 -22.89 1.68
CA GLY A 60 -19.75 -23.17 1.74
C GLY A 60 -20.45 -22.75 3.05
N ALA A 61 -19.74 -22.19 4.03
CA ALA A 61 -20.34 -21.65 5.25
C ALA A 61 -20.77 -20.17 5.09
N PRO A 62 -21.72 -19.69 5.91
CA PRO A 62 -22.04 -18.26 6.00
C PRO A 62 -20.81 -17.42 6.36
N THR A 63 -20.68 -16.23 5.77
CA THR A 63 -19.47 -15.41 5.86
C THR A 63 -19.54 -14.31 6.93
N ASN A 64 -20.56 -14.31 7.79
CA ASN A 64 -20.84 -13.21 8.71
C ASN A 64 -19.73 -12.96 9.76
N ASN A 65 -18.91 -13.98 10.06
CA ASN A 65 -17.92 -13.96 11.14
C ASN A 65 -16.51 -14.36 10.68
N CYS A 66 -16.23 -14.29 9.38
CA CYS A 66 -14.96 -14.71 8.79
C CYS A 66 -14.67 -13.91 7.51
N PHE A 67 -13.45 -14.02 6.99
CA PHE A 67 -13.05 -13.35 5.76
C PHE A 67 -13.25 -14.27 4.55
N SER A 68 -14.17 -13.90 3.66
CA SER A 68 -14.44 -14.64 2.42
C SER A 68 -13.30 -14.51 1.41
N GLN A 69 -12.55 -13.42 1.47
CA GLN A 69 -11.35 -13.16 0.68
C GLN A 69 -10.24 -12.62 1.58
N VAL A 70 -9.31 -13.49 1.96
CA VAL A 70 -8.17 -13.12 2.81
C VAL A 70 -7.19 -12.24 2.06
N ALA A 71 -6.62 -11.23 2.74
CA ALA A 71 -5.56 -10.39 2.20
C ALA A 71 -4.28 -11.20 1.91
N ARG A 72 -3.67 -10.97 0.76
CA ARG A 72 -2.43 -11.62 0.28
C ARG A 72 -1.37 -10.61 -0.09
N PHE A 73 -1.75 -9.36 -0.33
CA PHE A 73 -0.84 -8.28 -0.70
C PHE A 73 -1.19 -7.01 0.08
N LYS A 74 -0.20 -6.51 0.84
CA LYS A 74 -0.26 -5.19 1.47
C LYS A 74 1.16 -4.68 1.71
N ARG A 75 1.53 -3.57 1.06
CA ARG A 75 2.87 -2.99 1.12
C ARG A 75 2.83 -1.49 1.33
N VAL A 76 3.82 -0.98 2.05
CA VAL A 76 4.12 0.46 2.08
C VAL A 76 5.31 0.69 1.17
N TYR A 77 5.10 1.39 0.06
CA TYR A 77 6.15 1.79 -0.86
C TYR A 77 6.70 3.16 -0.48
N LYS A 78 8.03 3.33 -0.49
CA LYS A 78 8.66 4.65 -0.59
C LYS A 78 8.82 4.98 -2.07
N ILE A 79 8.24 6.09 -2.50
CA ILE A 79 8.34 6.58 -3.88
C ILE A 79 9.09 7.90 -3.93
N ALA A 80 9.73 8.18 -5.08
CA ALA A 80 10.44 9.42 -5.34
C ALA A 80 9.89 10.19 -6.55
N PHE A 81 9.85 11.51 -6.39
CA PHE A 81 9.48 12.51 -7.39
C PHE A 81 10.72 13.30 -7.80
N SER A 82 10.82 13.62 -9.08
CA SER A 82 11.86 14.49 -9.61
C SER A 82 11.34 15.27 -10.82
N ASP A 83 12.07 16.30 -11.22
CA ASP A 83 11.78 17.00 -12.47
C ASP A 83 12.01 16.10 -13.70
N THR A 84 12.86 15.09 -13.58
CA THR A 84 13.19 14.16 -14.68
C THR A 84 12.11 13.10 -14.93
N ASN A 85 11.24 12.85 -13.94
CA ASN A 85 10.15 11.87 -14.02
C ASN A 85 8.75 12.49 -14.12
N VAL A 86 8.62 13.81 -14.31
CA VAL A 86 7.32 14.43 -14.64
C VAL A 86 6.71 13.79 -15.88
N GLY A 87 5.44 13.41 -15.79
CA GLY A 87 4.67 12.69 -16.81
C GLY A 87 4.96 11.20 -16.90
N LYS A 88 5.94 10.69 -16.13
CA LYS A 88 6.42 9.30 -16.17
C LYS A 88 6.10 8.57 -14.85
N PRO A 89 6.41 7.26 -14.76
CA PRO A 89 6.35 6.54 -13.49
C PRO A 89 7.19 7.19 -12.39
N VAL A 90 6.62 7.27 -11.19
CA VAL A 90 7.40 7.53 -9.97
C VAL A 90 8.37 6.37 -9.73
N GLU A 91 9.51 6.67 -9.11
CA GLU A 91 10.47 5.62 -8.76
C GLU A 91 10.06 4.97 -7.44
N LYS A 92 9.82 3.64 -7.43
CA LYS A 92 9.63 2.86 -6.21
C LYS A 92 11.01 2.51 -5.63
N LEU A 93 11.45 3.26 -4.62
CA LEU A 93 12.78 3.10 -4.00
C LEU A 93 12.89 1.85 -3.12
N GLY A 94 11.77 1.40 -2.56
CA GLY A 94 11.71 0.23 -1.69
C GLY A 94 10.33 0.06 -1.07
N TYR A 95 10.15 -1.02 -0.32
CA TYR A 95 8.89 -1.29 0.38
C TYR A 95 9.08 -2.03 1.69
N ILE A 96 8.09 -1.89 2.56
CA ILE A 96 7.84 -2.78 3.70
C ILE A 96 6.66 -3.67 3.34
N ASP A 97 6.84 -4.99 3.45
CA ASP A 97 5.77 -5.96 3.27
C ASP A 97 5.00 -6.16 4.57
N LEU A 98 3.80 -5.57 4.64
CA LEU A 98 2.97 -5.62 5.83
C LEU A 98 2.37 -7.01 6.07
N MET A 99 2.49 -7.93 5.11
CA MET A 99 2.10 -9.33 5.27
C MET A 99 3.23 -10.20 5.82
N LYS A 100 4.44 -9.64 6.00
CA LYS A 100 5.65 -10.40 6.38
C LYS A 100 6.51 -9.67 7.39
N ILE A 101 5.90 -8.94 8.31
CA ILE A 101 6.63 -8.24 9.36
C ILE A 101 7.13 -9.27 10.37
N GLN A 102 8.44 -9.43 10.44
CA GLN A 102 9.10 -10.34 11.38
C GLN A 102 9.17 -9.74 12.78
N ASP A 103 9.07 -10.58 13.80
CA ASP A 103 9.21 -10.20 15.21
C ASP A 103 10.41 -10.92 15.88
N PRO A 104 11.65 -10.64 15.45
CA PRO A 104 12.84 -11.35 15.95
C PRO A 104 13.08 -11.13 17.46
N ASN A 105 12.62 -9.99 17.98
CA ASN A 105 12.79 -9.61 19.38
C ASN A 105 11.56 -9.95 20.24
N LYS A 106 10.56 -10.64 19.69
CA LYS A 106 9.33 -11.07 20.39
C LYS A 106 8.60 -9.91 21.09
N LEU A 107 8.51 -8.78 20.41
CA LEU A 107 7.86 -7.56 20.90
C LEU A 107 6.34 -7.55 20.68
N ALA A 108 5.82 -8.44 19.84
CA ALA A 108 4.40 -8.53 19.56
C ALA A 108 3.60 -8.78 20.85
N ARG A 109 2.58 -7.94 21.08
CA ARG A 109 1.64 -8.09 22.22
C ARG A 109 0.48 -9.04 21.91
N LYS A 110 0.42 -9.57 20.69
CA LYS A 110 -0.60 -10.50 20.20
C LYS A 110 0.11 -11.69 19.55
N PRO A 111 -0.53 -12.88 19.51
CA PRO A 111 0.01 -14.01 18.76
C PRO A 111 0.26 -13.62 17.30
N LEU A 112 1.36 -14.13 16.75
CA LEU A 112 1.70 -14.02 15.34
C LEU A 112 0.82 -14.98 14.52
N ASN A 113 0.57 -14.63 13.25
CA ASN A 113 0.02 -15.58 12.28
C ASN A 113 1.16 -16.07 11.38
N ASP A 114 1.37 -17.39 11.31
CA ASP A 114 2.44 -18.01 10.52
C ASP A 114 3.84 -17.41 10.75
N GLY A 115 4.11 -16.97 11.99
CA GLY A 115 5.41 -16.41 12.40
C GLY A 115 5.63 -14.94 12.02
N VAL A 116 4.60 -14.24 11.52
CA VAL A 116 4.62 -12.81 11.19
C VAL A 116 3.47 -12.06 11.86
N LEU A 117 3.65 -10.74 12.01
CA LEU A 117 2.64 -9.82 12.57
C LEU A 117 1.47 -9.59 11.62
#